data_AF-A0A2E0F491-F1
#
_entry.id   AF-A0A2E0F491-F1
#
_cell.length_a   1.000
_cell.length_b   1.000
_cell.length_c   1.000
_cell.angle_alpha   90.00
_cell.angle_beta   90.00
_cell.angle_gamma   90.00
#
_symmetry.space_group_name_H-M   'P 1'
#
loop_
_entity.id
_entity.type
_entity.pdbx_description
1 polymer ?
#
loop_
_entity_poly.entity_id
_entity_poly.type
_entity_poly.pdbx_seq_one_letter_code
_entity_poly.pdbx_strand_id
1 'polypeptide(L)'
;MSDELLNTLKQELKKFYFKNFKRRGKSLKTLELIKECYNDQFDFYIQQVQKIINKSIETKDEKTIMKLLFDFKKNEGCNRKIMKIIVNELAVENKLEFLEIPKNHSLFEFEEE
;
A
#
# COMPACT_ATOMS: atom_id res chain seq x y z
N MET A 1 12.22 0.50 -5.56
CA MET A 1 10.76 0.52 -5.74
C MET A 1 10.52 0.67 -7.22
N SER A 2 9.85 -0.30 -7.84
CA SER A 2 9.54 -0.29 -9.26
C SER A 2 8.53 0.81 -9.62
N ASP A 3 8.57 1.26 -10.88
CA ASP A 3 7.58 2.20 -11.42
C ASP A 3 6.18 1.60 -11.40
N GLU A 4 6.06 0.27 -11.56
CA GLU A 4 4.78 -0.44 -11.48
C GLU A 4 4.17 -0.37 -10.08
N LEU A 5 4.99 -0.59 -9.04
CA LEU A 5 4.57 -0.45 -7.64
C LEU A 5 4.13 1.00 -7.36
N LEU A 6 4.95 1.99 -7.73
CA LEU A 6 4.63 3.40 -7.51
C LEU A 6 3.32 3.81 -8.20
N ASN A 7 3.14 3.41 -9.46
CA ASN A 7 1.94 3.70 -10.23
C ASN A 7 0.70 3.02 -9.64
N THR A 8 0.82 1.77 -9.19
CA THR A 8 -0.29 1.04 -8.56
C THR A 8 -0.72 1.70 -7.25
N LEU A 9 0.23 2.05 -6.38
CA LEU A 9 -0.06 2.78 -5.14
C LEU A 9 -0.79 4.09 -5.42
N LYS A 10 -0.28 4.88 -6.38
CA LYS A 10 -0.88 6.16 -6.77
C LYS A 10 -2.31 6.00 -7.26
N GLN A 11 -2.56 5.01 -8.13
CA GLN A 11 -3.89 4.80 -8.69
C GLN A 11 -4.90 4.32 -7.65
N GLU A 12 -4.52 3.36 -6.80
CA GLU A 12 -5.42 2.75 -5.84
C GLU A 12 -5.72 3.71 -4.68
N LEU A 13 -4.72 4.42 -4.15
CA LEU A 13 -4.94 5.46 -3.13
C LEU A 13 -5.78 6.61 -3.69
N LYS A 14 -5.54 7.04 -4.93
CA LYS A 14 -6.38 8.06 -5.56
C LYS A 14 -7.83 7.58 -5.70
N LYS A 15 -8.07 6.32 -6.04
CA LYS A 15 -9.44 5.78 -6.08
C LYS A 15 -10.08 5.82 -4.70
N PHE A 16 -9.38 5.35 -3.67
CA PHE A 16 -9.86 5.35 -2.28
C PHE A 16 -10.23 6.76 -1.81
N TYR A 17 -9.27 7.69 -1.84
CA TYR A 17 -9.48 9.06 -1.35
C TYR A 17 -10.55 9.81 -2.13
N PHE A 18 -10.60 9.65 -3.46
CA PHE A 18 -11.56 10.40 -4.27
C PHE A 18 -12.90 9.69 -4.50
N LYS A 19 -13.10 8.44 -4.03
CA LYS A 19 -14.37 7.69 -4.14
C LYS A 19 -15.55 8.49 -3.60
N ASN A 20 -15.37 9.07 -2.41
CA ASN A 20 -16.41 9.82 -1.69
C ASN A 20 -16.63 11.25 -2.21
N PHE A 21 -15.82 11.67 -3.18
CA PHE A 21 -15.72 13.06 -3.60
C PHE A 21 -16.31 13.36 -4.98
N LYS A 22 -16.85 12.34 -5.68
CA LYS A 22 -17.37 12.45 -7.06
C LYS A 22 -18.72 13.16 -7.23
N ARG A 23 -19.51 13.37 -6.17
CA ARG A 23 -20.96 13.71 -6.29
C ARG A 23 -21.41 15.05 -5.70
N ARG A 24 -20.51 15.92 -5.23
CA ARG A 24 -20.92 17.20 -4.59
C ARG A 24 -20.22 18.38 -5.26
N GLY A 25 -20.98 19.44 -5.54
CA GLY A 25 -20.41 20.75 -5.87
C GLY A 25 -19.57 21.21 -4.68
N LYS A 26 -18.28 21.42 -4.90
CA LYS A 26 -17.33 21.82 -3.86
C LYS A 26 -16.71 23.16 -4.20
N SER A 27 -16.43 23.93 -3.17
CA SER A 27 -15.59 25.11 -3.31
C SER A 27 -14.18 24.72 -3.75
N LEU A 28 -13.48 25.64 -4.41
CA LEU A 28 -12.08 25.49 -4.82
C LEU A 28 -11.19 25.12 -3.60
N LYS A 29 -11.38 25.82 -2.48
CA LYS A 29 -10.68 25.58 -1.21
C LYS A 29 -10.86 24.16 -0.68
N THR A 30 -12.06 23.59 -0.79
CA THR A 30 -12.32 22.20 -0.37
C THR A 30 -11.59 21.20 -1.27
N LEU A 31 -11.46 21.49 -2.57
CA LEU A 31 -10.71 20.63 -3.50
C LEU A 31 -9.21 20.67 -3.23
N GLU A 32 -8.67 21.85 -2.89
CA GLU A 32 -7.27 22.03 -2.51
C GLU A 32 -6.93 21.24 -1.24
N LEU A 33 -7.74 21.37 -0.17
CA LEU A 33 -7.55 20.61 1.07
C LEU A 33 -7.58 19.08 0.85
N ILE A 34 -8.51 18.59 0.02
CA ILE A 34 -8.57 17.16 -0.32
C ILE A 34 -7.29 16.70 -1.04
N LYS A 35 -6.76 17.55 -1.92
CA LYS A 35 -5.53 17.25 -2.66
C LYS A 35 -4.32 17.23 -1.73
N GLU A 36 -4.25 18.15 -0.77
CA GLU A 36 -3.21 18.16 0.27
C GLU A 36 -3.27 16.89 1.12
N CYS A 37 -4.44 16.54 1.67
CA CYS A 37 -4.62 15.29 2.42
C CYS A 37 -4.22 14.04 1.62
N TYR A 38 -4.57 13.99 0.33
CA TYR A 38 -4.16 12.88 -0.53
C TYR A 38 -2.64 12.81 -0.70
N ASN A 39 -1.96 13.95 -0.89
CA ASN A 39 -0.51 13.99 -1.05
C ASN A 39 0.19 13.54 0.23
N ASP A 40 -0.24 14.05 1.39
CA ASP A 40 0.33 13.67 2.69
C ASP A 40 0.21 12.16 2.91
N GLN A 41 -0.95 11.57 2.61
CA GLN A 41 -1.11 10.14 2.76
C GLN A 41 -0.32 9.34 1.74
N PHE A 42 -0.21 9.83 0.51
CA PHE A 42 0.60 9.19 -0.50
C PHE A 42 2.07 9.14 -0.06
N ASP A 43 2.61 10.25 0.43
CA ASP A 43 3.99 10.33 0.92
C ASP A 43 4.22 9.40 2.12
N PHE A 44 3.27 9.36 3.07
CA PHE A 44 3.31 8.40 4.18
C PHE A 44 3.34 6.94 3.69
N TYR A 45 2.50 6.60 2.71
CA TYR A 45 2.47 5.26 2.11
C TYR A 45 3.81 4.88 1.49
N ILE A 46 4.41 5.79 0.71
CA ILE A 46 5.70 5.56 0.07
C ILE A 46 6.79 5.32 1.11
N GLN A 47 6.84 6.13 2.17
CA GLN A 47 7.82 5.95 3.25
C GLN A 47 7.68 4.60 3.94
N GLN A 48 6.45 4.16 4.22
CA GLN A 48 6.18 2.86 4.85
C GLN A 48 6.58 1.69 3.94
N VAL A 49 6.20 1.73 2.67
CA VAL A 49 6.57 0.68 1.70
C VAL A 49 8.09 0.62 1.53
N GLN A 50 8.76 1.76 1.40
CA GLN A 50 10.22 1.81 1.30
C GLN A 50 10.89 1.22 2.54
N LYS A 51 10.37 1.48 3.74
CA LYS A 51 10.86 0.89 4.98
C LYS A 51 10.73 -0.63 4.98
N ILE A 52 9.62 -1.18 4.49
CA ILE A 52 9.40 -2.63 4.39
C ILE A 52 10.39 -3.26 3.39
N ILE A 53 10.58 -2.64 2.23
CA ILE A 53 11.54 -3.08 1.21
C ILE A 53 12.96 -3.07 1.75
N ASN A 54 13.39 -1.97 2.38
CA ASN A 54 14.73 -1.88 2.95
C ASN A 54 14.94 -2.92 4.05
N LYS A 55 13.94 -3.11 4.93
CA LYS A 55 14.07 -4.07 6.03
C LYS A 55 14.13 -5.51 5.57
N SER A 56 13.42 -5.83 4.50
CA SER A 56 13.44 -7.16 3.91
C SER A 56 14.76 -7.47 3.20
N ILE A 57 15.42 -6.46 2.61
CA ILE A 57 16.79 -6.59 2.09
C ILE A 57 17.77 -6.88 3.23
N GLU A 58 17.69 -6.12 4.34
CA GLU A 58 18.63 -6.22 5.47
C GLU A 58 18.55 -7.56 6.23
N THR A 59 17.34 -7.99 6.58
CA THR A 59 17.15 -9.07 7.56
C THR A 59 16.71 -10.39 6.95
N LYS A 60 15.94 -10.34 5.85
CA LYS A 60 15.22 -11.49 5.27
C LYS A 60 14.44 -12.34 6.30
N ASP A 61 14.15 -11.77 7.47
CA ASP A 61 13.46 -12.48 8.55
C ASP A 61 11.96 -12.49 8.29
N GLU A 62 11.44 -13.70 8.05
CA GLU A 62 10.03 -13.94 7.75
C GLU A 62 9.10 -13.31 8.80
N LYS A 63 9.38 -13.55 10.09
CA LYS A 63 8.50 -13.06 11.17
C LYS A 63 8.44 -11.54 11.20
N THR A 64 9.58 -10.87 11.07
CA THR A 64 9.65 -9.41 11.02
C THR A 64 8.93 -8.85 9.81
N ILE A 65 9.16 -9.41 8.62
CA ILE A 65 8.56 -8.92 7.38
C ILE A 65 7.04 -9.13 7.40
N MET A 66 6.58 -10.30 7.83
CA MET A 66 5.15 -10.59 8.00
C MET A 66 4.48 -9.62 8.97
N LYS A 67 5.12 -9.34 10.12
CA LYS A 67 4.61 -8.36 11.09
C LYS A 67 4.47 -6.98 10.45
N LEU A 68 5.49 -6.53 9.71
CA LEU A 68 5.45 -5.24 9.00
C LEU A 68 4.33 -5.18 7.95
N LEU A 69 4.09 -6.27 7.21
CA LEU A 69 2.99 -6.35 6.24
C LEU A 69 1.62 -6.33 6.93
N PHE A 70 1.46 -7.01 8.07
CA PHE A 70 0.23 -6.95 8.87
C PHE A 70 -0.02 -5.57 9.47
N ASP A 71 1.02 -4.89 9.93
CA ASP A 71 0.88 -3.52 10.42
C ASP A 71 0.57 -2.55 9.28
N PHE A 72 1.17 -2.73 8.10
CA PHE A 72 0.87 -1.95 6.91
C PHE A 72 -0.58 -2.16 6.42
N LYS A 73 -1.11 -3.38 6.51
CA LYS A 73 -2.49 -3.72 6.15
C LYS A 73 -3.52 -2.84 6.89
N LYS A 74 -3.21 -2.36 8.10
CA LYS A 74 -4.10 -1.53 8.92
C LYS A 74 -4.19 -0.08 8.45
N ASN A 75 -3.34 0.35 7.51
CA ASN A 75 -3.37 1.70 6.99
C ASN A 75 -4.63 1.94 6.14
N GLU A 76 -5.24 3.12 6.30
CA GLU A 76 -6.40 3.53 5.50
C GLU A 76 -6.07 3.53 4.01
N GLY A 77 -6.96 2.94 3.22
CA GLY A 77 -6.79 2.81 1.77
C GLY A 77 -5.94 1.61 1.35
N CYS A 78 -5.39 0.82 2.28
CA CYS A 78 -4.75 -0.44 1.95
C CYS A 78 -5.81 -1.42 1.42
N ASN A 79 -5.56 -1.98 0.25
CA ASN A 79 -6.47 -2.94 -0.36
C ASN A 79 -5.69 -4.14 -0.92
N ARG A 80 -6.43 -5.15 -1.39
CA ARG A 80 -5.85 -6.38 -1.93
C ARG A 80 -4.87 -6.14 -3.06
N LYS A 81 -5.09 -5.15 -3.93
CA LYS A 81 -4.19 -4.85 -5.05
C LYS A 81 -2.89 -4.24 -4.56
N ILE A 82 -2.96 -3.28 -3.62
CA ILE A 82 -1.79 -2.69 -2.97
C ILE A 82 -0.96 -3.78 -2.27
N MET A 83 -1.61 -4.63 -1.47
CA MET A 83 -0.90 -5.71 -0.78
C MET A 83 -0.24 -6.69 -1.75
N LYS A 84 -0.95 -7.06 -2.83
CA LYS A 84 -0.43 -7.96 -3.86
C LYS A 84 0.80 -7.40 -4.56
N ILE A 85 0.78 -6.13 -4.96
CA ILE A 85 1.93 -5.55 -5.67
C ILE A 85 3.15 -5.40 -4.75
N ILE A 86 2.94 -5.08 -3.46
CA ILE A 86 4.03 -5.03 -2.47
C ILE A 86 4.62 -6.42 -2.26
N VAL A 87 3.78 -7.43 -2.05
CA VAL A 87 4.24 -8.82 -1.88
C VAL A 87 5.00 -9.31 -3.11
N ASN A 88 4.51 -9.00 -4.31
CA ASN A 88 5.20 -9.35 -5.55
C ASN A 88 6.58 -8.69 -5.66
N GLU A 89 6.68 -7.38 -5.36
CA GLU A 89 7.96 -6.67 -5.34
C GLU A 89 8.93 -7.33 -4.35
N LEU A 90 8.46 -7.63 -3.14
CA LEU A 90 9.26 -8.28 -2.11
C LEU A 90 9.70 -9.70 -2.49
N ALA A 91 8.84 -10.47 -3.14
CA ALA A 91 9.16 -11.83 -3.59
C ALA A 91 10.20 -11.81 -4.72
N VAL A 92 10.07 -10.89 -5.68
CA VAL A 92 10.98 -10.79 -6.85
C VAL A 92 12.31 -10.16 -6.49
N GLU A 93 12.29 -8.96 -5.89
CA GLU A 93 13.50 -8.19 -5.60
C GLU A 93 14.30 -8.81 -4.44
N ASN A 94 13.61 -9.26 -3.39
CA ASN A 94 14.26 -9.72 -2.16
C ASN A 94 14.32 -11.25 -2.05
N LYS A 95 13.83 -11.97 -3.07
CA LYS A 95 13.83 -13.45 -3.16
C LYS A 95 13.17 -14.11 -1.94
N LEU A 96 12.06 -13.55 -1.49
CA LEU A 96 11.33 -14.02 -0.31
C LEU A 96 10.28 -15.07 -0.68
N GLU A 97 10.73 -16.30 -0.91
CA GLU A 97 9.88 -17.45 -1.31
C GLU A 97 8.78 -17.79 -0.28
N PHE A 98 8.93 -17.41 0.99
CA PHE A 98 7.89 -17.60 2.00
C PHE A 98 6.66 -16.70 1.77
N LEU A 99 6.77 -15.65 0.96
CA LEU A 99 5.66 -14.75 0.64
C LEU A 99 4.69 -15.33 -0.40
N GLU A 100 4.99 -16.49 -0.99
CA GLU A 100 4.11 -17.15 -1.96
C GLU A 100 2.69 -17.35 -1.41
N ILE A 101 1.70 -17.06 -2.28
CA ILE A 101 0.27 -16.93 -1.96
C ILE A 101 -0.34 -18.12 -1.18
N PRO A 102 0.04 -19.40 -1.38
CA PRO A 102 -0.54 -20.50 -0.60
C PRO A 102 -0.30 -20.37 0.91
N LYS A 103 0.75 -19.64 1.33
CA LYS A 103 1.16 -19.55 2.74
C LYS A 103 0.54 -18.36 3.49
N ASN A 104 0.01 -17.35 2.79
CA ASN A 104 -0.30 -16.04 3.40
C ASN A 104 -1.72 -15.54 3.13
N HIS A 105 -2.71 -16.44 3.13
CA HIS A 105 -4.11 -16.13 2.82
C HIS A 105 -4.66 -14.92 3.61
N SER A 106 -4.35 -14.82 4.90
CA SER A 106 -4.81 -13.75 5.80
C SER A 106 -4.27 -12.35 5.47
N LEU A 107 -3.14 -12.22 4.76
CA LEU A 107 -2.67 -10.92 4.24
C LEU A 107 -3.59 -10.37 3.15
N PHE A 108 -4.34 -11.24 2.47
CA PHE A 108 -5.20 -10.89 1.34
C PHE A 108 -6.70 -10.83 1.68
N GLU A 109 -7.05 -11.11 2.93
CA GLU A 109 -8.40 -10.92 3.47
C GLU A 109 -8.63 -9.44 3.79
N PHE A 110 -9.35 -8.75 2.91
CA PHE A 110 -9.82 -7.38 3.15
C PHE A 110 -11.34 -7.45 3.29
N GLU A 111 -11.91 -6.65 4.20
CA GLU A 111 -13.37 -6.47 4.22
C GLU A 111 -13.81 -5.97 2.84
N GLU A 112 -14.80 -6.63 2.24
CA GLU A 112 -15.34 -6.20 0.95
C GLU A 112 -16.05 -4.85 1.15
N GLU A 113 -15.53 -3.79 0.51
CA GLU A 113 -16.16 -2.46 0.42
C GLU A 113 -17.30 -2.40 -0.60
#